data_AF-A0A5C8B4Z0-F1
#
_entry.id   AF-A0A5C8B4Z0-F1
#
_cell.length_a   1.000
_cell.length_b   1.000
_cell.length_c   1.000
_cell.angle_alpha   90.00
_cell.angle_beta   90.00
_cell.angle_gamma   90.00
#
_symmetry.space_group_name_H-M   'P 1'
#
loop_
_entity.id
_entity.type
_entity.pdbx_description
1 polymer ?
#
loop_
_entity_poly.entity_id
_entity_poly.type
_entity_poly.pdbx_seq_one_letter_code
_entity_poly.pdbx_strand_id
1 'polypeptide(L)'
;MKIIKTNLFSKIISGNNAITIGTIIFIKPELVDRQDIIEHEKVHVAQFKRQPFTFWLRYIFSDKWRLRYECEAFATQIRYLISHDYNADLTSLIDRFANDIATYYRLPYSLAEIRAELVKAYRRLSNG
;
A
#
# COMPACT_ATOMS: atom_id res chain seq x y z
N MET A 1 14.77 5.21 8.18
CA MET A 1 13.30 5.17 8.24
C MET A 1 12.93 5.11 9.71
N LYS A 2 11.94 5.88 10.16
CA LYS A 2 11.50 5.90 11.56
C LYS A 2 10.03 5.50 11.62
N ILE A 3 9.65 4.64 12.56
CA ILE A 3 8.25 4.28 12.82
C ILE A 3 7.81 5.02 14.08
N ILE A 4 6.65 5.68 14.02
CA ILE A 4 6.04 6.40 15.14
C ILE A 4 4.65 5.80 15.38
N LYS A 5 4.45 5.22 16.56
CA LYS A 5 3.15 4.72 17.01
C LYS A 5 2.31 5.92 17.44
N THR A 6 1.19 6.18 16.78
CA THR A 6 0.35 7.33 17.14
C THR A 6 -1.10 7.18 16.71
N ASN A 7 -2.01 7.69 17.54
CA ASN A 7 -3.42 7.86 17.22
C ASN A 7 -3.72 9.26 16.66
N LEU A 8 -2.71 10.14 16.57
CA LEU A 8 -2.90 11.54 16.21
C LEU A 8 -3.56 11.71 14.83
N PHE A 9 -3.28 10.80 13.90
CA PHE A 9 -3.83 10.84 12.54
C PHE A 9 -5.12 10.04 12.38
N SER A 10 -5.60 9.33 13.42
CA SER A 10 -6.79 8.47 13.34
C SER A 10 -8.08 9.21 12.96
N LYS A 11 -8.18 10.51 13.29
CA LYS A 11 -9.33 11.36 12.95
C LYS A 11 -9.26 11.97 11.55
N ILE A 12 -8.05 12.18 11.03
CA ILE A 12 -7.82 12.74 9.70
C ILE A 12 -7.87 11.62 8.65
N ILE A 13 -7.57 10.41 9.07
CA ILE A 13 -7.42 9.22 8.25
C ILE A 13 -8.48 8.21 8.70
N SER A 14 -9.75 8.51 8.45
CA SER A 14 -10.78 7.48 8.56
C SER A 14 -10.55 6.46 7.45
N GLY A 15 -10.10 5.25 7.83
CA GLY A 15 -9.90 4.13 6.91
C GLY A 15 -8.47 3.63 6.75
N ASN A 16 -7.43 4.47 6.88
CA ASN A 16 -6.04 3.97 6.73
C ASN A 16 -5.43 3.61 8.08
N ASN A 17 -4.83 2.42 8.08
CA ASN A 17 -4.20 1.76 9.21
C ASN A 17 -2.81 2.34 9.53
N ALA A 18 -2.16 2.95 8.54
CA ALA A 18 -0.90 3.66 8.63
C ALA A 18 -0.82 4.76 7.55
N ILE A 19 0.17 5.65 7.67
CA ILE A 19 0.53 6.65 6.67
C ILE A 19 2.04 6.88 6.65
N THR A 20 2.62 6.96 5.46
CA THR A 20 4.01 7.35 5.26
C THR A 20 4.12 8.83 4.90
N ILE A 21 4.89 9.60 5.68
CA ILE A 21 5.29 10.96 5.36
C ILE A 21 6.81 11.03 5.18
N GLY A 22 7.26 11.09 3.92
CA GLY A 22 8.67 11.09 3.58
C GLY A 22 9.35 9.78 3.98
N THR A 23 10.19 9.81 5.01
CA THR A 23 10.88 8.62 5.55
C THR A 23 10.36 8.16 6.91
N ILE A 24 9.22 8.71 7.34
CA ILE A 24 8.60 8.44 8.64
C ILE A 24 7.26 7.74 8.40
N ILE A 25 7.07 6.59 9.04
CA ILE A 25 5.81 5.83 9.02
C ILE A 25 5.08 6.12 10.32
N PHE A 26 3.84 6.57 10.22
CA PHE A 26 2.94 6.71 11.34
C PHE A 26 1.94 5.56 11.29
N ILE A 27 1.92 4.74 12.34
CA ILE A 27 1.04 3.56 12.43
C ILE A 27 0.21 3.63 13.70
N LYS A 28 -1.03 3.16 13.62
CA LYS A 28 -1.85 3.02 14.83
C LYS A 28 -1.20 2.02 15.79
N PRO A 29 -1.14 2.31 17.11
CA PRO A 29 -0.46 1.46 18.08
C PRO A 29 -0.90 -0.01 18.02
N GLU A 30 -2.19 -0.27 17.81
CA GLU A 30 -2.79 -1.60 17.73
C GLU A 30 -2.40 -2.40 16.47
N LEU A 31 -1.78 -1.76 15.47
CA LEU A 31 -1.35 -2.38 14.22
C LEU A 31 0.17 -2.47 14.11
N VAL A 32 0.92 -2.09 15.14
CA VAL A 32 2.38 -2.05 15.03
C VAL A 32 3.03 -3.43 14.89
N ASP A 33 2.34 -4.49 15.33
CA ASP A 33 2.81 -5.86 15.16
C ASP A 33 2.34 -6.47 13.82
N ARG A 34 1.56 -5.73 13.02
CA ARG A 34 1.15 -6.13 11.68
C ARG A 34 2.25 -5.85 10.67
N GLN A 35 3.23 -6.75 10.65
CA GLN A 35 4.39 -6.65 9.78
C GLN A 35 4.02 -6.52 8.29
N ASP A 36 2.91 -7.12 7.86
CA ASP A 36 2.38 -6.99 6.50
C ASP A 36 2.07 -5.52 6.13
N ILE A 37 1.52 -4.75 7.07
CA ILE A 37 1.25 -3.32 6.90
C ILE A 37 2.56 -2.52 6.90
N ILE A 38 3.55 -2.91 7.72
CA ILE A 38 4.85 -2.25 7.72
C ILE A 38 5.57 -2.45 6.38
N GLU A 39 5.50 -3.64 5.77
CA GLU A 39 6.07 -3.88 4.45
C GLU A 39 5.39 -3.04 3.36
N HIS A 40 4.06 -2.83 3.45
CA HIS A 40 3.35 -1.89 2.59
C HIS A 40 3.92 -0.48 2.71
N GLU A 41 4.02 0.07 3.92
CA GLU A 41 4.49 1.43 4.16
C GLU A 41 5.97 1.64 3.78
N LYS A 42 6.81 0.61 3.93
CA LYS A 42 8.20 0.64 3.47
C LYS A 42 8.30 0.88 1.96
N VAL A 43 7.35 0.40 1.17
CA VAL A 43 7.30 0.66 -0.28
C VAL A 43 7.09 2.14 -0.54
N HIS A 44 6.17 2.81 0.17
CA HIS A 44 6.01 4.26 0.03
C HIS A 44 7.26 5.04 0.43
N VAL A 45 7.97 4.60 1.47
CA VAL A 45 9.28 5.19 1.83
C VAL A 45 10.29 5.01 0.69
N ALA A 46 10.33 3.83 0.05
CA ALA A 46 11.21 3.57 -1.07
C ALA A 46 10.83 4.40 -2.32
N GLN A 47 9.54 4.51 -2.63
CA GLN A 47 9.01 5.34 -3.71
C GLN A 47 9.35 6.81 -3.49
N PHE A 48 9.18 7.32 -2.26
CA PHE A 48 9.60 8.66 -1.87
C PHE A 48 11.11 8.84 -2.04
N LYS A 49 11.94 7.92 -1.53
CA LYS A 49 13.41 8.00 -1.69
C LYS A 49 13.86 8.00 -3.14
N ARG A 50 13.19 7.26 -4.02
CA ARG A 50 13.48 7.26 -5.46
C ARG A 50 13.13 8.58 -6.13
N GLN A 51 12.13 9.29 -5.61
CA GLN A 51 11.53 10.46 -6.24
C GLN A 51 11.09 11.52 -5.20
N PRO A 52 12.00 12.06 -4.36
CA PRO A 52 11.61 12.79 -3.16
C PRO A 52 10.83 14.07 -3.44
N PHE A 53 11.14 14.75 -4.55
CA PHE A 53 10.45 15.98 -4.96
C PHE A 53 9.16 15.73 -5.74
N THR A 54 9.11 14.68 -6.54
CA THR A 54 7.97 14.43 -7.45
C THR A 54 6.96 13.43 -6.90
N PHE A 55 7.30 12.67 -5.86
CA PHE A 55 6.42 11.65 -5.29
C PHE A 55 5.08 12.25 -4.85
N TRP A 56 5.11 13.27 -3.97
CA TRP A 56 3.89 13.92 -3.48
C TRP A 56 3.08 14.59 -4.59
N LEU A 57 3.75 15.22 -5.55
CA LEU A 57 3.08 15.82 -6.71
C LEU A 57 2.35 14.74 -7.54
N ARG A 58 3.03 13.63 -7.84
CA ARG A 58 2.43 12.52 -8.59
C ARG A 58 1.30 11.85 -7.81
N TYR A 59 1.48 11.69 -6.50
CA TYR A 59 0.51 11.04 -5.63
C TYR A 59 -0.78 11.87 -5.50
N ILE A 60 -0.67 13.19 -5.40
CA ILE A 60 -1.83 14.09 -5.23
C ILE A 60 -2.52 14.39 -6.58
N PHE A 61 -1.76 14.62 -7.65
CA PHE A 61 -2.31 15.15 -8.91
C PHE A 61 -2.50 14.10 -10.01
N SER A 62 -2.13 12.83 -9.78
CA SER A 62 -2.26 11.80 -10.81
C SER A 62 -2.79 10.48 -10.23
N ASP A 63 -4.06 10.21 -10.51
CA ASP A 63 -4.71 8.95 -10.14
C ASP A 63 -3.98 7.73 -10.71
N LYS A 64 -3.42 7.85 -11.91
CA LYS A 64 -2.61 6.80 -12.54
C LYS A 64 -1.36 6.46 -11.72
N TRP A 65 -0.63 7.47 -11.25
CA TRP A 65 0.55 7.26 -10.42
C TRP A 65 0.16 6.77 -9.05
N ARG A 66 -0.89 7.33 -8.46
CA ARG A 66 -1.42 6.89 -7.17
C ARG A 66 -1.82 5.42 -7.22
N LEU A 67 -2.63 4.99 -8.21
CA LEU A 67 -2.98 3.58 -8.42
C LEU A 67 -1.74 2.70 -8.51
N ARG A 68 -0.75 3.11 -9.32
CA ARG A 68 0.48 2.33 -9.49
C ARG A 68 1.26 2.19 -8.18
N TYR A 69 1.35 3.26 -7.39
CA TYR A 69 2.07 3.24 -6.12
C TYR A 69 1.38 2.34 -5.09
N GLU A 70 0.05 2.43 -4.98
CA GLU A 70 -0.74 1.55 -4.10
C GLU A 70 -0.67 0.09 -4.53
N CYS A 71 -0.81 -0.20 -5.83
CA CYS A 71 -0.69 -1.57 -6.33
C CYS A 71 0.70 -2.17 -6.05
N GLU A 72 1.78 -1.39 -6.11
CA GLU A 72 3.13 -1.84 -5.75
C GLU A 72 3.24 -2.16 -4.24
N ALA A 73 2.68 -1.29 -3.40
CA ALA A 73 2.68 -1.46 -1.95
C ALA A 73 1.84 -2.68 -1.52
N PHE A 74 0.61 -2.80 -2.02
CA PHE A 74 -0.25 -3.96 -1.78
C PHE A 74 0.33 -5.25 -2.36
N ALA A 75 0.98 -5.22 -3.53
CA ALA A 75 1.64 -6.41 -4.05
C ALA A 75 2.78 -6.91 -3.15
N THR A 76 3.52 -6.00 -2.51
CA THR A 76 4.54 -6.34 -1.51
C THR A 76 3.90 -6.92 -0.25
N GLN A 77 2.77 -6.37 0.20
CA GLN A 77 2.01 -6.88 1.33
C GLN A 77 1.46 -8.29 1.06
N ILE A 78 0.93 -8.55 -0.14
CA ILE A 78 0.49 -9.88 -0.59
C ILE A 78 1.65 -10.87 -0.54
N ARG A 79 2.81 -10.50 -1.10
CA ARG A 79 4.00 -11.35 -1.10
C ARG A 79 4.45 -11.70 0.32
N TYR A 80 4.40 -10.72 1.24
CA TYR A 80 4.70 -10.96 2.65
C TYR A 80 3.71 -11.96 3.26
N LEU A 81 2.41 -11.76 3.08
CA LEU A 81 1.37 -12.64 3.63
C LEU A 81 1.50 -14.08 3.10
N ILE A 82 1.68 -14.27 1.79
CA ILE A 82 1.84 -15.61 1.20
C ILE A 82 3.09 -16.33 1.72
N SER A 83 4.17 -15.60 1.99
CA SER A 83 5.41 -16.21 2.49
C SER A 83 5.39 -16.54 3.99
N HIS A 84 4.43 -15.98 4.75
CA HIS A 84 4.40 -16.09 6.22
C HIS A 84 3.09 -16.69 6.77
N ASP A 85 2.06 -16.88 5.93
CA ASP A 85 0.81 -17.54 6.26
C ASP A 85 0.52 -18.67 5.25
N TYR A 86 0.61 -19.91 5.72
CA TYR A 86 0.45 -21.12 4.92
C TYR A 86 -0.96 -21.31 4.35
N ASN A 87 -1.96 -20.57 4.85
CA ASN A 87 -3.34 -20.65 4.36
C ASN A 87 -3.72 -19.49 3.42
N ALA A 88 -2.78 -18.59 3.11
CA ALA A 88 -3.07 -17.42 2.31
C ALA A 88 -3.24 -17.77 0.83
N ASP A 89 -4.47 -17.63 0.31
CA ASP A 89 -4.76 -17.75 -1.11
C ASP A 89 -4.48 -16.44 -1.86
N LEU A 90 -3.64 -16.52 -2.90
CA LEU A 90 -3.25 -15.37 -3.71
C LEU A 90 -4.46 -14.67 -4.35
N THR A 91 -5.41 -15.44 -4.87
CA THR A 91 -6.57 -14.87 -5.58
C THR A 91 -7.44 -14.08 -4.62
N SER A 92 -7.75 -14.66 -3.46
CA SER A 92 -8.53 -14.03 -2.39
C SER A 92 -7.86 -12.76 -1.86
N LEU A 93 -6.52 -12.76 -1.70
CA LEU A 93 -5.78 -11.57 -1.29
C LEU A 93 -5.81 -10.47 -2.35
N ILE A 94 -5.64 -10.81 -3.63
CA ILE A 94 -5.75 -9.85 -4.74
C ILE A 94 -7.14 -9.22 -4.76
N ASP A 95 -8.19 -10.04 -4.64
CA ASP A 95 -9.57 -9.56 -4.70
C ASP A 95 -9.89 -8.67 -3.50
N ARG A 96 -9.44 -9.05 -2.30
CA ARG A 96 -9.57 -8.23 -1.10
C ARG A 96 -8.89 -6.87 -1.27
N PHE A 97 -7.60 -6.85 -1.62
CA PHE A 97 -6.86 -5.58 -1.70
C PHE A 97 -7.28 -4.70 -2.88
N ALA A 98 -7.75 -5.30 -3.99
CA ALA A 98 -8.38 -4.51 -5.06
C ALA A 98 -9.65 -3.79 -4.58
N ASN A 99 -10.47 -4.46 -3.75
CA ASN A 99 -11.64 -3.83 -3.11
C ASN A 99 -11.24 -2.75 -2.11
N ASP A 100 -10.19 -2.96 -1.31
CA ASP A 100 -9.66 -1.95 -0.39
C ASP A 100 -9.20 -0.70 -1.17
N ILE A 101 -8.48 -0.88 -2.29
CA ILE A 101 -8.05 0.24 -3.15
C ILE A 101 -9.28 0.99 -3.71
N ALA A 102 -10.25 0.26 -4.26
CA ALA A 102 -11.46 0.86 -4.83
C ALA A 102 -12.26 1.65 -3.78
N THR A 103 -12.36 1.12 -2.56
CA THR A 103 -13.16 1.69 -1.47
C THR A 103 -12.50 2.91 -0.84
N TYR A 104 -11.22 2.81 -0.49
CA TYR A 104 -10.55 3.81 0.36
C TYR A 104 -9.87 4.93 -0.45
N TYR A 105 -9.43 4.64 -1.68
CA TYR A 105 -8.65 5.60 -2.47
C TYR A 105 -9.50 6.41 -3.45
N ARG A 106 -10.75 5.98 -3.71
CA ARG A 106 -11.74 6.67 -4.57
C ARG A 106 -11.18 7.05 -5.94
N LEU A 107 -10.36 6.18 -6.51
CA LEU A 107 -9.75 6.39 -7.82
C LEU A 107 -10.79 6.16 -8.93
N PRO A 108 -10.69 6.85 -10.09
CA PRO A 108 -11.64 6.74 -11.20
C PRO A 108 -11.39 5.48 -12.05
N TYR A 109 -11.07 4.35 -11.42
CA TYR A 109 -10.83 3.07 -12.09
C TYR A 109 -11.84 2.04 -11.61
N SER A 110 -12.29 1.19 -12.53
CA SER A 110 -13.13 0.04 -12.19
C SER A 110 -12.34 -0.96 -11.34
N LEU A 111 -13.06 -1.77 -10.54
CA LEU A 111 -12.47 -2.85 -9.77
C LEU A 111 -11.65 -3.82 -10.65
N ALA A 112 -12.12 -4.09 -11.87
CA ALA A 112 -11.42 -4.94 -12.83
C ALA A 112 -10.07 -4.35 -13.27
N GLU A 113 -10.00 -3.04 -13.51
CA GLU A 113 -8.75 -2.34 -13.86
C GLU A 113 -7.77 -2.33 -12.69
N ILE A 114 -8.26 -2.05 -11.48
CA ILE A 114 -7.45 -2.06 -10.25
C ILE A 114 -6.87 -3.46 -10.02
N ARG A 115 -7.71 -4.49 -10.12
CA ARG A 115 -7.29 -5.90 -10.01
C ARG A 115 -6.22 -6.24 -11.04
N ALA A 116 -6.41 -5.83 -12.29
CA ALA A 116 -5.45 -6.09 -13.35
C ALA A 116 -4.09 -5.41 -13.08
N GLU A 117 -4.08 -4.16 -12.60
CA GLU A 117 -2.84 -3.47 -12.22
C GLU A 117 -2.17 -4.10 -10.99
N LEU A 118 -2.95 -4.55 -10.00
CA LEU A 118 -2.41 -5.25 -8.82
C LEU A 118 -1.76 -6.59 -9.21
N VAL A 119 -2.40 -7.38 -10.09
CA VAL A 119 -1.82 -8.61 -10.65
C VAL A 119 -0.52 -8.31 -11.38
N LYS A 120 -0.48 -7.25 -12.20
CA LYS A 120 0.74 -6.83 -12.90
C LYS A 120 1.84 -6.44 -11.90
N ALA A 121 1.51 -5.69 -10.85
CA ALA A 121 2.47 -5.30 -9.83
C ALA A 121 3.06 -6.50 -9.09
N TYR A 122 2.21 -7.47 -8.70
CA TYR A 122 2.65 -8.70 -8.06
C TYR A 122 3.59 -9.52 -8.95
N ARG A 123 3.23 -9.73 -10.22
CA ARG A 123 4.09 -10.45 -11.18
C ARG A 123 5.46 -9.80 -11.37
N ARG A 124 5.54 -8.46 -11.38
CA ARG A 124 6.83 -7.74 -11.47
C ARG A 124 7.71 -8.02 -10.25
N LEU A 125 7.14 -8.13 -9.05
CA LEU A 125 7.87 -8.43 -7.81
C LEU A 125 8.31 -9.89 -7.70
N SER A 126 7.66 -10.81 -8.40
CA SER A 126 8.03 -12.24 -8.41
C SER A 126 9.09 -12.59 -9.45
N ASN A 127 9.27 -11.76 -10.47
CA ASN A 127 10.17 -12.01 -11.61
C ASN A 127 11.50 -11.23 -11.50
N GLY A 128 11.69 -10.42 -10.47
CA GLY A 128 12.92 -9.66 -10.21
C GLY A 128 13.57 -10.13 -8.92
#